data_AF-A0A7X8WKH3-F1
#
_entry.id   AF-A0A7X8WKH3-F1
#
_cell.length_a   1.000
_cell.length_b   1.000
_cell.length_c   1.000
_cell.angle_alpha   90.00
_cell.angle_beta   90.00
_cell.angle_gamma   90.00
#
_symmetry.space_group_name_H-M   'P 1'
#
loop_
_entity.id
_entity.type
_entity.pdbx_description
1 polymer ?
#
loop_
_entity_poly.entity_id
_entity_poly.type
_entity_poly.pdbx_seq_one_letter_code
_entity_poly.pdbx_strand_id
1 'polypeptide(L)'
;MQKITIIRPNEWVNQAQHINIYIDGEDAGRIGINQIGHFELSEGKHKVVLKNRWGGGSKPLAIDLSKNENKVFEISSNQYIFLVAPILFVISSCLYHGAVSILSLTPSFLYDLLGLGLVFASLFIPFYSRYYMRLKEVEADAFKKTIKEKQARLIRKTMEYDENDAYSKQSNEQ
;
A
#
# COMPACT_ATOMS: atom_id res chain seq x y z
N MET A 1 -3.04 7.34 -29.70
CA MET A 1 -3.47 6.65 -28.46
C MET A 1 -2.39 6.89 -27.44
N GLN A 2 -2.80 7.39 -26.28
CA GLN A 2 -1.94 7.93 -25.26
C GLN A 2 -1.87 6.87 -24.17
N LYS A 3 -0.71 6.66 -23.58
CA LYS A 3 -0.50 5.51 -22.71
C LYS A 3 -0.20 5.96 -21.30
N ILE A 4 -1.05 5.55 -20.37
CA ILE A 4 -0.67 5.58 -18.96
C ILE A 4 -0.10 4.23 -18.57
N THR A 5 0.98 4.28 -17.81
CA THR A 5 1.59 3.10 -17.21
C THR A 5 1.37 3.17 -15.72
N ILE A 6 0.68 2.18 -15.16
CA ILE A 6 0.43 2.08 -13.72
C ILE A 6 1.24 0.93 -13.17
N ILE A 7 1.95 1.19 -12.09
CA ILE A 7 2.96 0.28 -11.55
C ILE A 7 2.60 -0.06 -10.14
N ARG A 8 2.60 -1.36 -9.83
CA ARG A 8 2.30 -1.83 -8.49
C ARG A 8 3.53 -2.47 -7.85
N PRO A 9 4.25 -1.75 -6.99
CA PRO A 9 5.30 -2.36 -6.18
C PRO A 9 4.71 -3.35 -5.17
N ASN A 10 5.54 -4.27 -4.68
CA ASN A 10 5.22 -5.04 -3.48
C ASN A 10 5.34 -4.16 -2.24
N GLU A 11 4.21 -3.83 -1.63
CA GLU A 11 4.13 -3.08 -0.37
C GLU A 11 3.58 -3.96 0.74
N TRP A 12 4.28 -4.04 1.87
CA TRP A 12 3.84 -4.82 3.04
C TRP A 12 2.43 -4.47 3.50
N VAL A 13 2.08 -3.18 3.45
CA VAL A 13 0.78 -2.68 3.92
C VAL A 13 -0.36 -3.01 2.93
N ASN A 14 -0.04 -3.30 1.67
CA ASN A 14 -1.04 -3.53 0.62
C ASN A 14 -0.83 -4.87 -0.11
N GLN A 15 -1.23 -5.93 0.58
CA GLN A 15 -1.13 -7.33 0.12
C GLN A 15 -2.36 -7.82 -0.66
N ALA A 16 -3.22 -6.92 -1.14
CA ALA A 16 -4.35 -7.32 -1.98
C ALA A 16 -3.86 -8.11 -3.22
N GLN A 17 -4.43 -9.26 -3.55
CA GLN A 17 -3.93 -10.04 -4.69
C GLN A 17 -3.96 -9.22 -6.00
N HIS A 18 -5.08 -8.50 -6.22
CA HIS A 18 -5.28 -7.63 -7.36
C HIS A 18 -5.90 -6.29 -6.94
N ILE A 19 -5.54 -5.24 -7.67
CA ILE A 19 -6.17 -3.92 -7.61
C ILE A 19 -6.86 -3.68 -8.95
N ASN A 20 -8.15 -3.41 -8.93
CA ASN A 20 -8.93 -3.03 -10.11
C ASN A 20 -8.72 -1.54 -10.39
N ILE A 21 -8.62 -1.22 -11.67
CA ILE A 21 -8.37 0.12 -12.17
C ILE A 21 -9.61 0.56 -12.93
N TYR A 22 -10.16 1.69 -12.50
CA TYR A 22 -11.29 2.31 -13.15
C TYR A 22 -10.83 3.61 -13.80
N ILE A 23 -11.19 3.79 -15.07
CA ILE A 23 -10.92 4.99 -15.85
C ILE A 23 -12.27 5.54 -16.28
N ASP A 24 -12.55 6.79 -15.91
CA ASP A 24 -13.83 7.47 -16.19
C ASP A 24 -15.07 6.73 -15.70
N GLY A 25 -14.89 5.83 -14.72
CA GLY A 25 -15.96 5.01 -14.15
C GLY A 25 -16.06 3.60 -14.72
N GLU A 26 -15.37 3.30 -15.82
CA GLU A 26 -15.34 1.99 -16.46
C GLU A 26 -14.20 1.12 -15.93
N ASP A 27 -14.41 -0.20 -15.79
CA ASP A 27 -13.35 -1.14 -15.39
C ASP A 27 -12.36 -1.32 -16.54
N ALA A 28 -11.17 -0.73 -16.40
CA ALA A 28 -10.11 -0.78 -17.40
C ALA A 28 -9.21 -2.01 -17.24
N GLY A 29 -9.29 -2.73 -16.10
CA GLY A 29 -8.50 -3.93 -15.84
C GLY A 29 -7.98 -4.03 -14.41
N ARG A 30 -7.02 -4.94 -14.20
CA ARG A 30 -6.50 -5.28 -12.86
C ARG A 30 -4.99 -5.42 -12.86
N ILE A 31 -4.34 -5.04 -11.75
CA ILE A 31 -2.89 -5.18 -11.55
C ILE A 31 -2.58 -5.98 -10.28
N GLY A 32 -1.77 -7.04 -10.44
CA GLY A 32 -1.23 -7.87 -9.37
C GLY A 32 0.05 -7.29 -8.73
N ILE A 33 0.51 -7.92 -7.65
CA ILE A 33 1.75 -7.51 -6.97
C ILE A 33 2.95 -7.61 -7.91
N ASN A 34 3.81 -6.59 -7.91
CA ASN A 34 4.99 -6.46 -8.80
C ASN A 34 4.66 -6.43 -10.29
N GLN A 35 3.43 -6.07 -10.67
CA GLN A 35 3.04 -5.97 -12.08
C GLN A 35 2.98 -4.52 -12.56
N ILE A 36 3.13 -4.38 -13.88
CA ILE A 36 3.01 -3.14 -14.63
C ILE A 36 1.79 -3.29 -15.54
N GLY A 37 0.84 -2.37 -15.42
CA GLY A 37 -0.32 -2.26 -16.29
C GLY A 37 -0.16 -1.12 -17.28
N HIS A 38 -0.67 -1.32 -18.48
CA HIS A 38 -0.62 -0.38 -19.58
C HIS A 38 -2.04 -0.13 -20.05
N PHE A 39 -2.47 1.13 -20.05
CA PHE A 39 -3.83 1.51 -20.44
C PHE A 39 -3.73 2.59 -21.50
N GLU A 40 -4.46 2.36 -22.60
CA GLU A 40 -4.57 3.31 -23.71
C GLU A 40 -5.77 4.21 -23.46
N LEU A 41 -5.55 5.52 -23.56
CA LEU A 41 -6.57 6.55 -23.40
C LEU A 41 -6.58 7.50 -24.60
N SER A 42 -7.71 8.16 -24.76
CA SER A 42 -7.84 9.31 -25.66
C SER A 42 -7.09 10.52 -25.11
N GLU A 43 -7.00 11.57 -25.92
CA GLU A 43 -6.52 12.87 -25.47
C GLU A 43 -7.55 13.53 -24.55
N GLY A 44 -7.08 14.25 -23.54
CA GLY A 44 -7.91 15.05 -22.64
C GLY A 44 -7.89 14.59 -21.19
N LYS A 45 -8.95 14.96 -20.46
CA LYS A 45 -9.05 14.78 -19.02
C LYS A 45 -9.71 13.46 -18.68
N HIS A 46 -9.03 12.67 -17.87
CA HIS A 46 -9.49 11.37 -17.42
C HIS A 46 -9.45 11.28 -15.89
N LYS A 47 -10.32 10.44 -15.34
CA LYS A 47 -10.42 10.19 -13.90
C LYS A 47 -10.04 8.75 -13.60
N VAL A 48 -8.92 8.57 -12.90
CA VAL A 48 -8.42 7.24 -12.51
C VAL A 48 -8.75 6.96 -11.05
N VAL A 49 -9.31 5.78 -10.79
CA VAL A 49 -9.67 5.29 -9.44
C VAL A 49 -9.18 3.86 -9.26
N LEU A 50 -8.48 3.60 -8.15
CA LEU A 50 -8.12 2.23 -7.74
C LEU A 50 -9.18 1.70 -6.79
N LYS A 51 -9.54 0.42 -6.95
CA LYS A 51 -10.38 -0.31 -5.99
C LYS A 51 -9.81 -1.69 -5.75
N ASN A 52 -9.91 -2.18 -4.52
CA ASN A 52 -9.65 -3.57 -4.19
C ASN A 52 -10.96 -4.29 -3.84
N ARG A 53 -10.93 -5.62 -3.71
CA ARG A 53 -12.10 -6.44 -3.32
C ARG A 53 -12.59 -6.16 -1.90
N TRP A 54 -11.72 -5.68 -1.01
CA TRP A 54 -11.96 -5.48 0.42
C TRP A 54 -12.53 -4.10 0.77
N GLY A 55 -13.21 -3.45 -0.20
CA GLY A 55 -13.79 -2.12 0.00
C GLY A 55 -12.75 -1.00 0.16
N GLY A 56 -11.49 -1.29 -0.16
CA GLY A 56 -10.42 -0.32 -0.19
C GLY A 56 -10.29 0.37 -1.53
N GLY A 57 -9.84 1.62 -1.54
CA GLY A 57 -9.76 2.44 -2.75
C GLY A 57 -8.73 3.56 -2.69
N SER A 58 -8.61 4.26 -3.82
CA SER A 58 -7.93 5.55 -3.89
C SER A 58 -8.93 6.69 -4.01
N LYS A 59 -8.48 7.90 -3.64
CA LYS A 59 -9.16 9.10 -4.13
C LYS A 59 -9.07 9.12 -5.67
N PRO A 60 -10.09 9.65 -6.36
CA PRO A 60 -9.99 9.84 -7.78
C PRO A 60 -8.85 10.81 -8.13
N LEU A 61 -7.99 10.38 -9.03
CA LEU A 61 -6.94 11.21 -9.59
C LEU A 61 -7.41 11.73 -10.95
N ALA A 62 -7.51 13.05 -11.09
CA ALA A 62 -7.71 13.68 -12.38
C ALA A 62 -6.36 13.77 -13.09
N ILE A 63 -6.28 13.21 -14.29
CA ILE A 63 -5.11 13.30 -15.16
C ILE A 63 -5.51 14.05 -16.42
N ASP A 64 -4.63 14.89 -16.92
CA ASP A 64 -4.75 15.54 -18.22
C ASP A 64 -3.68 14.94 -19.13
N LEU A 65 -4.08 14.39 -20.28
CA LEU A 65 -3.20 13.77 -21.25
C LEU A 65 -3.17 14.62 -22.51
N SER A 66 -2.03 15.27 -22.72
CA SER A 66 -1.73 16.01 -23.95
C SER A 66 -1.41 15.04 -25.09
N LYS A 67 -1.47 15.50 -26.35
CA LYS A 67 -1.07 14.71 -27.52
C LYS A 67 0.37 14.17 -27.37
N ASN A 68 0.55 12.87 -27.55
CA ASN A 68 1.82 12.12 -27.41
C ASN A 68 2.43 12.10 -26.00
N GLU A 69 1.66 12.43 -24.96
CA GLU A 69 2.14 12.35 -23.58
C GLU A 69 1.93 10.94 -23.01
N ASN A 70 2.99 10.37 -22.43
CA ASN A 70 2.94 9.11 -21.69
C ASN A 70 3.24 9.39 -20.22
N LYS A 71 2.26 9.11 -19.35
CA LYS A 71 2.42 9.29 -17.90
C LYS A 71 2.65 7.96 -17.20
N VAL A 72 3.52 7.99 -16.19
CA VAL A 72 3.83 6.84 -15.36
C VAL A 72 3.37 7.12 -13.94
N PHE A 73 2.60 6.20 -13.39
CA PHE A 73 2.08 6.29 -12.04
C PHE A 73 2.50 5.07 -11.23
N GLU A 74 2.92 5.31 -9.99
CA GLU A 74 3.19 4.27 -9.01
C GLU A 74 2.06 4.23 -7.99
N ILE A 75 1.53 3.03 -7.74
CA ILE A 75 0.59 2.77 -6.65
C ILE A 75 1.39 2.77 -5.35
N SER A 76 0.97 3.59 -4.40
CA SER A 76 1.53 3.64 -3.06
C SER A 76 0.44 3.58 -1.99
N SER A 77 0.80 3.09 -0.81
CA SER A 77 -0.11 2.97 0.33
C SER A 77 0.38 3.79 1.53
N ASN A 78 -0.54 4.30 2.34
CA ASN A 78 -0.15 5.00 3.57
C ASN A 78 0.46 4.01 4.58
N GLN A 79 1.78 4.03 4.69
CA GLN A 79 2.56 3.07 5.47
C GLN A 79 2.38 3.17 6.98
N TYR A 80 1.91 4.29 7.54
CA TYR A 80 1.86 4.48 9.00
C TYR A 80 0.52 4.13 9.63
N ILE A 81 -0.48 3.75 8.83
CA ILE A 81 -1.83 3.49 9.35
C ILE A 81 -1.84 2.35 10.38
N PHE A 82 -0.97 1.35 10.23
CA PHE A 82 -0.89 0.23 11.16
C PHE A 82 -0.46 0.67 12.57
N LEU A 83 0.15 1.85 12.72
CA LEU A 83 0.56 2.39 14.03
C LEU A 83 -0.58 3.06 14.79
N VAL A 84 -1.69 3.39 14.14
CA VAL A 84 -2.82 4.08 14.80
C VAL A 84 -3.40 3.21 15.92
N ALA A 85 -3.65 1.93 15.65
CA ALA A 85 -4.20 0.99 16.64
C ALA A 85 -3.30 0.81 17.88
N PRO A 86 -1.99 0.50 17.77
CA PRO A 86 -1.13 0.37 18.94
C PRO A 86 -0.94 1.69 19.69
N ILE A 87 -0.89 2.84 19.01
CA ILE A 87 -0.84 4.15 19.67
C ILE A 87 -2.12 4.39 20.49
N LEU A 88 -3.29 4.13 19.92
CA LEU A 88 -4.56 4.25 20.64
C LEU A 88 -4.65 3.28 21.82
N PHE A 89 -4.13 2.06 21.67
CA PHE A 89 -4.06 1.09 22.76
C PHE A 89 -3.20 1.60 23.93
N VAL A 90 -2.00 2.13 23.64
CA VAL A 90 -1.12 2.71 24.66
C VAL A 90 -1.79 3.89 25.35
N ILE A 91 -2.40 4.80 24.60
CA ILE A 91 -3.13 5.94 25.16
C ILE A 91 -4.27 5.44 26.06
N SER A 92 -5.08 4.48 25.59
CA SER A 92 -6.18 3.90 26.36
C SER A 92 -5.69 3.20 27.64
N SER A 93 -4.55 2.52 27.59
CA SER A 93 -3.95 1.85 28.75
C SER A 93 -3.43 2.86 29.78
N CYS A 94 -2.77 3.94 29.33
CA CYS A 94 -2.36 5.03 30.21
C CYS A 94 -3.57 5.70 30.89
N LEU A 95 -4.64 5.93 30.13
CA LEU A 95 -5.89 6.47 30.67
C LEU A 95 -6.54 5.52 31.68
N TYR A 96 -6.52 4.20 31.43
CA TYR A 96 -6.98 3.17 32.35
C TYR A 96 -6.23 3.23 33.68
N HIS A 97 -4.90 3.19 33.63
CA HIS A 97 -4.07 3.19 34.82
C HIS A 97 -4.20 4.50 35.60
N GLY A 98 -4.32 5.65 34.91
CA GLY A 98 -4.59 6.94 35.54
C GLY A 98 -5.95 7.00 36.22
N ALA A 99 -7.00 6.54 35.54
CA ALA A 99 -8.38 6.54 36.05
C ALA A 99 -8.54 5.65 37.30
N VAL A 100 -7.97 4.44 37.29
CA VAL A 100 -8.04 3.53 38.45
C VAL A 100 -7.21 4.07 39.61
N SER A 101 -5.99 4.54 39.35
CA SER A 101 -5.04 4.92 40.42
C SER A 101 -5.33 6.28 41.04
N ILE A 102 -5.83 7.25 40.24
CA ILE A 102 -6.06 8.63 40.70
C ILE A 102 -7.52 8.85 41.10
N LEU A 103 -8.47 8.28 40.35
CA LEU A 103 -9.91 8.57 40.51
C LEU A 103 -10.69 7.44 41.20
N SER A 104 -10.04 6.32 41.54
CA SER A 104 -10.68 5.16 42.23
C SER A 104 -11.92 4.61 41.50
N LEU A 105 -11.96 4.74 40.17
CA LEU A 105 -13.08 4.28 39.35
C LEU A 105 -13.14 2.74 39.30
N THR A 106 -14.35 2.17 39.30
CA THR A 106 -14.54 0.71 39.24
C THR A 106 -14.21 0.12 37.86
N PRO A 107 -13.57 -1.06 37.78
CA PRO A 107 -13.14 -1.68 36.52
C PRO A 107 -14.25 -1.96 35.49
N SER A 108 -15.51 -2.04 35.92
CA SER A 108 -16.67 -2.34 35.06
C SER A 108 -16.89 -1.30 33.95
N PHE A 109 -16.74 -0.01 34.25
CA PHE A 109 -16.89 1.10 33.28
C PHE A 109 -15.92 1.01 32.10
N LEU A 110 -14.78 0.34 32.28
CA LEU A 110 -13.72 0.26 31.29
C LEU A 110 -13.96 -0.84 30.25
N TYR A 111 -14.70 -1.90 30.61
CA TYR A 111 -15.14 -2.90 29.63
C TYR A 111 -16.13 -2.30 28.63
N ASP A 112 -17.01 -1.42 29.09
CA ASP A 112 -17.94 -0.69 28.22
C ASP A 112 -17.20 0.25 27.27
N LEU A 113 -16.17 0.96 27.76
CA LEU A 113 -15.32 1.83 26.93
C LEU A 113 -14.51 1.04 25.89
N LEU A 114 -13.96 -0.11 26.28
CA LEU A 114 -13.23 -1.01 25.38
C LEU A 114 -14.17 -1.58 24.30
N GLY A 115 -15.38 -1.99 24.70
CA GLY A 115 -16.43 -2.43 23.79
C GLY A 115 -16.82 -1.35 22.79
N LEU A 116 -17.00 -0.11 23.25
CA LEU A 116 -17.29 1.04 22.40
C LEU A 116 -16.13 1.34 21.43
N GLY A 117 -14.88 1.22 21.92
CA GLY A 117 -13.68 1.38 21.11
C GLY A 117 -13.55 0.35 19.99
N LEU A 118 -13.89 -0.92 20.27
CA LEU A 118 -13.93 -1.99 19.27
C LEU A 118 -15.02 -1.74 18.21
N VAL A 119 -16.21 -1.31 18.63
CA VAL A 119 -17.29 -0.92 17.70
C VAL A 119 -16.83 0.25 16.83
N PHE A 120 -16.24 1.29 17.42
CA PHE A 120 -15.73 2.44 16.67
C PHE A 120 -14.63 2.04 15.68
N ALA A 121 -13.68 1.21 16.09
CA ALA A 121 -12.63 0.69 15.23
C ALA A 121 -13.20 -0.12 14.05
N SER A 122 -14.20 -0.97 14.30
CA SER A 122 -14.86 -1.78 13.26
C SER A 122 -15.58 -0.92 12.21
N LEU A 123 -16.14 0.23 12.60
CA LEU A 123 -16.76 1.19 11.70
C LEU A 123 -15.74 2.08 10.98
N PHE A 124 -14.59 2.34 11.59
CA PHE A 124 -13.54 3.19 11.02
C PHE A 124 -12.74 2.49 9.90
N ILE A 125 -12.51 1.17 10.02
CA ILE A 125 -11.81 0.35 9.02
C ILE A 125 -12.37 0.53 7.59
N PRO A 126 -13.69 0.38 7.32
CA PRO A 126 -14.24 0.54 5.97
C PRO A 126 -14.27 1.98 5.47
N PHE A 127 -14.25 2.98 6.36
CA PHE A 127 -14.16 4.38 5.94
C PHE A 127 -12.72 4.75 5.56
N TYR A 128 -11.75 4.25 6.29
CA TYR A 128 -10.34 4.52 6.05
C TYR A 128 -9.77 3.67 4.90
N SER A 129 -10.27 2.45 4.71
CA SER A 129 -9.90 1.61 3.56
C SER A 129 -10.13 2.33 2.23
N ARG A 130 -11.10 3.25 2.15
CA ARG A 130 -11.40 4.00 0.91
C ARG A 130 -10.29 4.95 0.45
N TYR A 131 -9.31 5.27 1.30
CA TYR A 131 -8.32 6.32 1.02
C TYR A 131 -6.86 5.93 1.26
N TYR A 132 -6.58 4.66 1.57
CA TYR A 132 -5.20 4.27 1.89
C TYR A 132 -4.32 4.14 0.65
N MET A 133 -4.90 3.90 -0.53
CA MET A 133 -4.15 3.82 -1.80
C MET A 133 -4.06 5.19 -2.48
N ARG A 134 -2.92 5.47 -3.08
CA ARG A 134 -2.64 6.70 -3.82
C ARG A 134 -1.90 6.37 -5.11
N LEU A 135 -2.24 7.06 -6.18
CA LEU A 135 -1.38 7.13 -7.36
C LEU A 135 -0.43 8.31 -7.19
N LYS A 136 0.87 8.06 -7.34
CA LYS A 136 1.89 9.10 -7.42
C LYS A 136 2.44 9.12 -8.83
N GLU A 137 2.49 10.31 -9.44
CA GLU A 137 3.17 10.48 -10.72
C GLU A 137 4.69 10.35 -10.53
N VAL A 138 5.33 9.61 -11.41
CA VAL A 138 6.78 9.36 -11.37
C VAL A 138 7.35 9.67 -12.75
N GLU A 139 8.48 10.38 -12.79
CA GLU A 139 9.21 10.57 -14.05
C GLU A 139 9.67 9.22 -14.60
N ALA A 140 9.42 8.98 -15.89
CA ALA A 140 9.74 7.71 -16.54
C ALA A 140 11.22 7.32 -16.44
N ASP A 141 12.12 8.31 -16.43
CA ASP A 141 13.57 8.09 -16.34
C ASP A 141 14.03 7.75 -14.91
N ALA A 142 13.46 8.42 -13.91
CA ALA A 142 13.67 8.07 -12.50
C ALA A 142 13.21 6.62 -12.24
N PHE A 143 12.08 6.23 -12.82
CA PHE A 143 11.55 4.88 -12.68
C PHE A 143 12.44 3.80 -13.34
N LYS A 144 12.90 4.02 -14.58
CA LYS A 144 13.83 3.09 -15.26
C LYS A 144 15.09 2.86 -14.44
N LYS A 145 15.62 3.93 -13.83
CA LYS A 145 16.77 3.84 -12.93
C LYS A 145 16.46 2.97 -11.70
N THR A 146 15.32 3.19 -11.03
CA THR A 146 14.91 2.40 -9.85
C THR A 146 14.70 0.91 -10.17
N ILE A 147 14.11 0.58 -11.33
CA ILE A 147 13.96 -0.82 -11.77
C ILE A 147 15.33 -1.46 -12.01
N LYS A 148 16.22 -0.77 -12.73
CA LYS A 148 17.57 -1.26 -13.03
C LYS A 148 18.37 -1.50 -11.76
N GLU A 149 18.27 -0.59 -10.78
CA GLU A 149 18.89 -0.74 -9.47
C GLU A 149 18.32 -1.92 -8.67
N LYS A 150 16.99 -2.11 -8.65
CA LYS A 150 16.35 -3.26 -7.99
C LYS A 150 16.78 -4.58 -8.64
N GLN A 151 16.84 -4.65 -9.96
CA GLN A 151 17.31 -5.84 -10.68
C GLN A 151 18.78 -6.13 -10.38
N ALA A 152 19.65 -5.13 -10.43
CA ALA A 152 21.06 -5.27 -10.08
C ALA A 152 21.25 -5.75 -8.63
N ARG A 153 20.43 -5.26 -7.70
CA ARG A 153 20.45 -5.69 -6.29
C ARG A 153 20.03 -7.16 -6.11
N LEU A 154 19.00 -7.60 -6.84
CA LEU A 154 18.57 -9.00 -6.81
C LEU A 154 19.64 -9.92 -7.36
N ILE A 155 20.25 -9.58 -8.51
CA ILE A 155 21.33 -10.35 -9.13
C ILE A 155 22.51 -10.51 -8.15
N ARG A 156 22.95 -9.41 -7.52
CA ARG A 156 24.02 -9.47 -6.50
C ARG A 156 23.68 -10.40 -5.35
N LYS A 157 22.44 -10.35 -4.84
CA LYS A 157 21.99 -11.19 -3.74
C LYS A 157 21.96 -12.68 -4.11
N THR A 158 21.59 -13.02 -5.35
CA THR A 158 21.68 -14.41 -5.85
C THR A 158 23.12 -14.88 -5.98
N MET A 159 24.03 -14.06 -6.50
CA MET A 159 25.44 -14.43 -6.61
C MET A 159 26.09 -14.65 -5.24
N GLU A 160 25.76 -13.80 -4.25
CA GLU A 160 26.21 -13.96 -2.87
C GLU A 160 25.65 -15.24 -2.22
N TYR A 161 24.44 -15.66 -2.59
CA TYR A 161 23.86 -16.92 -2.10
C TYR A 161 24.58 -18.14 -2.70
N ASP A 162 24.84 -18.13 -4.01
CA ASP A 162 25.53 -19.23 -4.70
C ASP A 162 26.98 -19.38 -4.21
N GLU A 163 27.67 -18.28 -3.93
CA GLU A 163 29.03 -18.28 -3.38
C GLU A 163 29.05 -18.92 -1.98
N ASN A 164 28.14 -18.51 -1.09
CA ASN A 164 28.04 -19.08 0.27
C ASN A 164 27.63 -20.57 0.26
N ASP A 165 26.75 -21.00 -0.65
CA ASP A 165 26.38 -22.42 -0.80
C ASP A 165 27.59 -23.26 -1.28
N ALA A 166 28.38 -22.75 -2.23
CA ALA A 166 29.59 -23.40 -2.70
C ALA A 166 30.64 -23.58 -1.58
N TYR A 167 30.85 -22.56 -0.75
CA TYR A 167 31.73 -22.65 0.41
C TYR A 167 31.25 -23.66 1.46
N SER A 168 29.93 -23.73 1.70
CA SER A 168 29.35 -24.67 2.67
C SER A 168 29.45 -26.14 2.24
N LYS A 169 29.41 -26.42 0.93
CA LYS A 169 29.59 -27.76 0.38
C LYS A 169 31.05 -28.21 0.47
N GLN A 170 31.99 -27.31 0.17
CA GLN A 170 33.42 -27.59 0.30
C GLN A 170 33.87 -27.83 1.74
N SER A 171 33.26 -27.16 2.74
CA SER A 171 33.60 -27.38 4.16
C SER A 171 33.07 -28.70 4.73
N ASN A 172 32.05 -29.31 4.12
CA ASN A 172 31.46 -30.58 4.56
C ASN A 172 32.14 -31.81 3.92
N GLU A 173 33.01 -31.60 2.94
CA GLU A 173 33.78 -32.66 2.25
C GLU A 173 35.22 -32.83 2.80
N GLN A 174 35.59 -32.05 3.84
CA GLN A 174 36.85 -32.16 4.59
C GLN A 174 36.63 -32.82 5.95
#